data_AF-A0A286UQ12-F1
#
_entry.id   AF-A0A286UQ12-F1
#
_cell.length_a   1.000
_cell.length_b   1.000
_cell.length_c   1.000
_cell.angle_alpha   90.00
_cell.angle_beta   90.00
_cell.angle_gamma   90.00
#
_symmetry.space_group_name_H-M   'P 1'
#
loop_
_entity.id
_entity.type
_entity.pdbx_description
1 polymer ?
#
loop_
_entity_poly.entity_id
_entity_poly.type
_entity_poly.pdbx_seq_one_letter_code
_entity_poly.pdbx_strand_id
1 'polypeptide(L)'
;MSAVDLEQYARIQKLHKALPAFSPYISVNSLPYLAFLLLAATFTLAFYFSTLPKTTLPARELAVASLASALGGFGIVALFCSVGVYV
;
A
#
# COMPACT_ATOMS: atom_id res chain seq x y z
N MET A 1 10.08 -40.95 2.91
CA MET A 1 8.78 -40.26 3.11
C MET A 1 7.92 -41.20 3.93
N SER A 2 7.64 -40.90 5.19
CA SER A 2 6.88 -41.83 6.04
C SER A 2 5.40 -41.82 5.63
N ALA A 3 4.67 -42.92 5.88
CA ALA A 3 3.24 -42.98 5.56
C ALA A 3 2.42 -41.86 6.25
N VAL A 4 2.89 -41.42 7.41
CA VAL A 4 2.31 -40.32 8.19
C VAL A 4 2.42 -38.98 7.46
N ASP A 5 3.51 -38.73 6.73
CA ASP A 5 3.69 -37.50 5.95
C ASP A 5 2.71 -37.40 4.76
N LEU A 6 2.40 -38.55 4.14
CA LEU A 6 1.47 -38.62 3.01
C LEU A 6 0.02 -38.35 3.43
N GLU A 7 -0.40 -38.89 4.57
CA GLU A 7 -1.73 -38.62 5.14
C GLU A 7 -1.87 -37.14 5.54
N GLN A 8 -0.82 -36.56 6.14
CA GLN A 8 -0.81 -35.16 6.52
C GLN A 8 -0.86 -34.23 5.29
N TYR A 9 -0.12 -34.56 4.22
CA TYR A 9 -0.19 -33.83 2.95
C TYR A 9 -1.59 -33.91 2.33
N ALA A 10 -2.17 -35.10 2.24
CA ALA A 10 -3.51 -35.29 1.67
C ALA A 10 -4.58 -34.50 2.44
N ARG A 11 -4.45 -34.43 3.77
CA ARG A 11 -5.29 -33.61 4.63
C ARG A 11 -5.15 -32.12 4.28
N ILE A 12 -3.93 -31.59 4.26
CA ILE A 12 -3.69 -30.17 3.94
C ILE A 12 -4.18 -29.83 2.53
N GLN A 13 -3.96 -30.70 1.55
CA GLN A 13 -4.41 -30.50 0.17
C GLN A 13 -5.94 -30.44 0.07
N LYS A 14 -6.65 -31.31 0.80
CA LYS A 14 -8.12 -31.29 0.86
C LYS A 14 -8.65 -30.00 1.49
N LEU A 15 -8.01 -29.54 2.57
CA LEU A 15 -8.37 -28.25 3.18
C LEU A 15 -8.09 -27.10 2.22
N HIS A 16 -6.90 -27.02 1.61
CA HIS A 16 -6.52 -25.94 0.70
C HIS A 16 -7.51 -25.78 -0.47
N LYS A 17 -7.97 -26.90 -1.06
CA LYS A 17 -8.97 -26.90 -2.14
C LYS A 17 -10.37 -26.45 -1.71
N ALA A 18 -10.68 -26.53 -0.41
CA ALA A 18 -11.97 -26.11 0.13
C ALA A 18 -12.02 -24.59 0.43
N LEU A 19 -10.88 -23.90 0.42
CA LEU A 19 -10.85 -22.45 0.63
C LEU A 19 -11.25 -21.70 -0.66
N PRO A 20 -11.90 -20.53 -0.52
CA PRO A 20 -12.15 -19.67 -1.66
C PRO A 20 -10.85 -19.16 -2.29
N ALA A 21 -10.91 -18.83 -3.58
CA ALA A 21 -9.80 -18.19 -4.27
C ALA A 21 -9.45 -16.85 -3.61
N PHE A 22 -8.16 -16.51 -3.60
CA PHE A 22 -7.69 -15.23 -3.12
C PHE A 22 -8.30 -14.10 -3.95
N SER A 23 -8.98 -13.17 -3.29
CA SER A 23 -9.45 -11.92 -3.89
C SER A 23 -8.65 -10.77 -3.28
N PRO A 24 -7.88 -10.01 -4.08
CA PRO A 24 -7.14 -8.87 -3.56
C PRO A 24 -8.10 -7.80 -3.04
N TYR A 25 -7.72 -7.13 -1.95
CA TYR A 25 -8.52 -6.06 -1.35
C TYR A 25 -8.62 -4.83 -2.26
N ILE A 26 -7.61 -4.62 -3.12
CA ILE A 26 -7.54 -3.53 -4.10
C ILE A 26 -7.35 -4.15 -5.48
N SER A 27 -8.21 -3.81 -6.43
CA SER A 27 -8.10 -4.29 -7.81
C SER A 27 -6.89 -3.67 -8.50
N VAL A 28 -6.15 -4.48 -9.25
CA VAL A 28 -4.91 -4.08 -9.95
C VAL A 28 -5.16 -2.93 -10.93
N ASN A 29 -6.33 -2.92 -11.57
CA ASN A 29 -6.73 -1.85 -12.50
C ASN A 29 -6.94 -0.49 -11.82
N SER A 30 -7.18 -0.46 -10.51
CA SER A 30 -7.39 0.78 -9.75
C SER A 30 -6.11 1.38 -9.18
N LEU A 31 -5.04 0.59 -9.08
CA LEU A 31 -3.73 1.00 -8.56
C LEU A 31 -3.13 2.23 -9.24
N PRO A 32 -3.11 2.37 -10.59
CA PRO A 32 -2.51 3.55 -11.22
C PRO A 32 -3.26 4.85 -10.90
N TYR A 33 -4.58 4.79 -10.80
CA TYR A 33 -5.40 5.94 -10.41
C TYR A 33 -5.17 6.31 -8.93
N LEU A 34 -5.06 5.30 -8.06
CA LEU A 34 -4.75 5.50 -6.65
C LEU A 34 -3.37 6.15 -6.48
N ALA A 35 -2.35 5.63 -7.17
CA ALA A 35 -1.00 6.16 -7.18
C ALA A 35 -0.98 7.62 -7.64
N PHE A 36 -1.67 7.92 -8.75
CA PHE A 36 -1.77 9.29 -9.27
C PHE A 36 -2.35 10.25 -8.23
N LEU A 37 -3.48 9.89 -7.59
CA LEU A 37 -4.13 10.75 -6.59
C LEU A 37 -3.25 10.94 -5.34
N LEU A 38 -2.67 9.87 -4.81
CA LEU A 38 -1.78 9.91 -3.63
C LEU A 38 -0.53 10.75 -3.89
N LEU A 39 0.12 10.56 -5.04
CA LEU A 39 1.32 11.35 -5.40
C LEU A 39 0.96 12.80 -5.67
N ALA A 40 -0.13 13.08 -6.42
CA ALA A 40 -0.55 14.45 -6.70
C ALA A 40 -0.87 15.23 -5.41
N ALA A 41 -1.56 14.58 -4.47
CA ALA A 41 -1.81 15.15 -3.14
C ALA A 41 -0.51 15.38 -2.37
N THR A 42 0.43 14.44 -2.41
CA THR A 42 1.76 14.59 -1.80
C THR A 42 2.52 15.79 -2.37
N PHE A 43 2.57 15.94 -3.69
CA PHE A 43 3.20 17.09 -4.34
C PHE A 43 2.55 18.41 -3.95
N THR A 44 1.22 18.43 -3.89
CA THR A 44 0.45 19.63 -3.49
C THR A 44 0.73 20.00 -2.04
N LEU A 45 0.75 19.02 -1.12
CA LEU A 45 1.09 19.25 0.28
C LEU A 45 2.54 19.67 0.47
N ALA A 46 3.49 19.10 -0.29
CA ALA A 46 4.89 19.50 -0.27
C ALA A 46 5.09 20.95 -0.76
N PHE A 47 4.35 21.34 -1.81
CA PHE A 47 4.32 22.72 -2.27
C PHE A 47 3.72 23.64 -1.21
N TYR A 48 2.58 23.28 -0.65
CA TYR A 48 1.93 24.03 0.43
C TYR A 48 2.85 24.21 1.64
N PHE A 49 3.54 23.15 2.06
CA PHE A 49 4.54 23.17 3.11
C PHE A 49 5.66 24.19 2.84
N SER A 50 6.09 24.29 1.58
CA SER A 50 7.14 25.25 1.17
C SER A 50 6.66 26.70 1.21
N THR A 51 5.35 26.94 1.14
CA THR A 51 4.74 28.29 1.21
C THR A 51 4.28 28.70 2.61
N LEU A 52 4.31 27.78 3.59
CA LEU A 52 3.87 28.08 4.94
C LEU A 52 4.82 29.09 5.62
N PRO A 53 4.31 30.21 6.17
CA PRO A 53 5.12 31.12 6.95
C PRO A 53 5.59 30.41 8.22
N LYS A 54 6.89 30.49 8.51
CA LYS A 54 7.46 29.88 9.71
C LYS A 54 6.88 30.55 10.94
N THR A 55 6.16 29.78 11.75
CA THR A 55 5.54 30.26 12.98
C THR A 55 6.27 29.69 14.20
N THR A 56 6.20 30.39 15.33
CA THR A 56 6.89 30.02 16.58
C THR A 56 6.43 28.66 17.14
N LEU A 57 5.26 28.15 16.71
CA LEU A 57 4.74 26.83 17.05
C LEU A 57 4.48 26.01 15.78
N PRO A 58 5.33 25.02 15.45
CA PRO A 58 5.32 24.30 14.16
C PRO A 58 4.23 23.22 14.05
N ALA A 59 3.08 23.38 14.71
CA ALA A 59 2.02 22.37 14.72
C ALA A 59 1.45 22.10 13.32
N ARG A 60 1.27 23.15 12.51
CA ARG A 60 0.80 23.02 11.12
C ARG A 60 1.84 22.40 10.20
N GLU A 61 3.11 22.77 10.37
CA GLU A 61 4.22 22.20 9.62
C GLU A 61 4.30 20.68 9.83
N LEU A 62 4.22 20.25 11.10
CA LEU A 62 4.27 18.84 11.45
C LEU A 62 3.05 18.06 10.96
N ALA A 63 1.85 18.66 11.03
CA ALA A 63 0.64 18.05 10.49
C ALA A 63 0.70 17.87 8.96
N VAL A 64 1.15 18.90 8.22
CA VAL A 64 1.27 18.81 6.76
C VAL A 64 2.36 17.83 6.36
N ALA A 65 3.52 17.85 7.03
CA ALA A 65 4.62 16.95 6.75
C ALA A 65 4.27 15.48 7.03
N SER A 66 3.58 15.20 8.14
CA SER A 66 3.14 13.84 8.47
C SER A 66 2.11 13.30 7.48
N LEU A 67 1.14 14.12 7.08
CA LEU A 67 0.20 13.76 6.02
C LEU A 67 0.94 13.52 4.70
N ALA A 68 1.79 14.45 4.26
CA ALA A 68 2.56 14.31 3.04
C ALA A 68 3.42 13.03 3.04
N SER A 69 4.02 12.69 4.17
CA SER A 69 4.83 11.47 4.33
C SER A 69 3.98 10.20 4.18
N ALA A 70 2.82 10.14 4.85
CA ALA A 70 1.92 9.01 4.72
C ALA A 70 1.42 8.84 3.28
N LEU A 71 0.90 9.91 2.67
CA LEU A 71 0.39 9.88 1.30
C LEU A 71 1.50 9.53 0.30
N GLY A 72 2.72 10.04 0.51
CA GLY A 72 3.87 9.74 -0.33
C GLY A 72 4.26 8.27 -0.25
N GLY A 73 4.34 7.71 0.96
CA GLY A 73 4.64 6.29 1.17
C GLY A 73 3.63 5.38 0.48
N PHE A 74 2.34 5.56 0.75
CA PHE A 74 1.28 4.77 0.11
C PHE A 74 1.25 4.96 -1.41
N GLY A 75 1.47 6.19 -1.87
CA GLY A 75 1.51 6.51 -3.29
C GLY A 75 2.62 5.77 -4.03
N ILE A 76 3.83 5.75 -3.47
CA ILE A 76 4.97 5.06 -4.09
C ILE A 76 4.73 3.55 -4.15
N VAL A 77 4.26 2.92 -3.06
CA VAL A 77 3.92 1.49 -3.07
C VAL A 77 2.86 1.18 -4.14
N ALA A 78 1.82 2.01 -4.25
CA ALA A 78 0.80 1.85 -5.28
C ALA A 78 1.37 2.00 -6.70
N LEU A 79 2.30 2.94 -6.91
CA LEU A 79 2.99 3.14 -8.19
C LEU A 79 3.81 1.89 -8.58
N PHE A 80 4.63 1.38 -7.67
CA PHE A 80 5.45 0.18 -7.91
C PHE A 80 4.58 -1.06 -8.20
N CYS A 81 3.49 -1.23 -7.45
CA CYS A 81 2.53 -2.29 -7.75
C CYS A 81 1.83 -2.10 -9.10
N SER A 82 1.60 -0.86 -9.56
CA SER A 82 0.97 -0.59 -10.86
C SER A 82 1.88 -0.91 -12.06
N VAL A 83 3.20 -0.77 -11.92
CA VAL A 83 4.18 -1.09 -12.98
C VAL A 83 4.66 -2.54 -12.97
N GLY A 84 4.06 -3.38 -12.11
CA GLY A 84 4.32 -4.82 -12.07
C GLY A 84 5.56 -5.24 -11.28
N VAL A 85 6.10 -4.36 -10.41
CA VAL A 85 7.22 -4.69 -9.52
C VAL A 85 6.76 -5.49 -8.28
N TYR A 86 5.43 -5.69 -8.12
CA TYR A 86 4.76 -6.51 -7.08
C TYR A 86 5.64 -6.83 -5.87
N VAL A 87 5.61 -5.92 -4.88
CA VAL A 87 6.33 -6.09 -3.60
C VAL A 87 5.54 -7.00 -2.66
#